data_AF-A0A7W4E5S0-F1
#
_entry.id   AF-A0A7W4E5S0-F1
#
_cell.length_a   1.000
_cell.length_b   1.000
_cell.length_c   1.000
_cell.angle_alpha   90.00
_cell.angle_beta   90.00
_cell.angle_gamma   90.00
#
_symmetry.space_group_name_H-M   'P 1'
#
loop_
_entity.id
_entity.type
_entity.pdbx_description
1 polymer ?
#
loop_
_entity_poly.entity_id
_entity_poly.type
_entity_poly.pdbx_seq_one_letter_code
_entity_poly.pdbx_strand_id
1 'polypeptide(L)'
;MNSYPKVNVVVVCWNALQYTICTLDSLFKTIDVDIYLTIIDNGSDNDTRKYLSNLSVPVFVKNISYIRNEKNLGIGAAYNQGFSSRL
;
A
#
# COMPACT_ATOMS: atom_id res chain seq x y z
N MET A 1 -22.35 -16.38 -0.33
CA MET A 1 -21.13 -16.68 -1.11
C MET A 1 -20.07 -15.68 -0.67
N ASN A 2 -18.94 -16.12 -0.11
CA ASN A 2 -17.84 -15.21 0.18
C ASN A 2 -17.18 -14.81 -1.14
N SER A 3 -17.57 -13.65 -1.68
CA SER A 3 -16.85 -13.06 -2.80
C SER A 3 -15.59 -12.41 -2.25
N TYR A 4 -14.43 -12.90 -2.64
CA TYR A 4 -13.18 -12.20 -2.40
C TYR A 4 -13.14 -10.87 -3.17
N PRO A 5 -12.44 -9.83 -2.67
CA PRO A 5 -12.17 -8.62 -3.43
C PRO A 5 -11.58 -8.94 -4.80
N LYS A 6 -12.09 -8.29 -5.85
CA LYS A 6 -11.56 -8.43 -7.22
C LYS A 6 -10.46 -7.42 -7.54
N VAL A 7 -10.21 -6.47 -6.64
CA VAL A 7 -9.29 -5.34 -6.85
C VAL A 7 -8.21 -5.38 -5.78
N ASN A 8 -6.95 -5.30 -6.22
CA ASN A 8 -5.79 -5.03 -5.37
C ASN A 8 -5.21 -3.67 -5.74
N VAL A 9 -5.27 -2.72 -4.82
CA VAL A 9 -4.64 -1.41 -4.99
C VAL A 9 -3.20 -1.50 -4.52
N VAL A 10 -2.26 -1.20 -5.42
CA VAL A 10 -0.84 -1.18 -5.13
C VAL A 10 -0.38 0.27 -4.97
N VAL A 11 0.13 0.62 -3.79
CA VAL A 11 0.72 1.92 -3.49
C VAL A 11 2.22 1.75 -3.28
N VAL A 12 3.04 2.45 -4.05
CA VAL A 12 4.50 2.47 -3.88
C VAL A 12 4.91 3.82 -3.33
N CYS A 13 5.75 3.84 -2.30
CA CYS A 13 6.29 5.07 -1.73
C CYS A 13 7.80 4.96 -1.44
N TRP A 14 8.48 6.11 -1.49
CA TRP A 14 9.88 6.25 -1.10
C TRP A 14 10.14 7.67 -0.60
N ASN A 15 10.44 7.84 0.70
CA ASN A 15 10.74 9.14 1.34
C ASN A 15 9.71 10.25 1.02
N ALA A 16 8.43 9.89 1.00
CA ALA A 16 7.35 10.76 0.52
C ALA A 16 6.17 10.82 1.51
N LEU A 17 6.44 10.86 2.82
CA LEU A 17 5.43 10.72 3.88
C LEU A 17 4.15 11.54 3.63
N GLN A 18 4.26 12.83 3.34
CA GLN A 18 3.09 13.68 3.13
C GLN A 18 2.24 13.24 1.93
N TYR A 19 2.88 12.83 0.84
CA TYR A 19 2.17 12.31 -0.34
C TYR A 19 1.58 10.93 -0.08
N THR A 20 2.27 10.08 0.70
CA THR A 20 1.75 8.78 1.13
C THR A 20 0.48 8.96 1.96
N ILE A 21 0.49 9.87 2.93
CA ILE A 21 -0.69 10.21 3.74
C ILE A 21 -1.83 10.70 2.83
N CYS A 22 -1.58 11.70 1.99
CA CYS A 22 -2.58 12.27 1.10
C CYS A 22 -3.19 11.22 0.15
N THR A 23 -2.35 10.34 -0.40
CA THR A 23 -2.79 9.27 -1.31
C THR A 23 -3.69 8.28 -0.59
N LEU A 24 -3.30 7.80 0.59
CA LEU A 24 -4.08 6.85 1.37
C LEU A 24 -5.38 7.47 1.89
N ASP A 25 -5.34 8.70 2.38
CA ASP A 25 -6.55 9.42 2.81
C ASP A 25 -7.53 9.63 1.66
N SER A 26 -7.04 10.00 0.48
CA SER A 26 -7.89 10.13 -0.72
C SER A 26 -8.47 8.77 -1.12
N LEU A 27 -7.63 7.74 -1.19
CA LEU A 27 -8.05 6.37 -1.50
C LEU A 27 -9.17 5.92 -0.56
N PHE A 28 -8.99 6.14 0.73
CA PHE A 28 -9.93 5.69 1.76
C PHE A 28 -11.26 6.45 1.76
N LYS A 29 -11.29 7.67 1.21
CA LYS A 29 -12.51 8.47 1.06
C LYS A 29 -13.24 8.24 -0.26
N THR A 30 -12.56 7.70 -1.27
CA THR A 30 -13.10 7.58 -2.64
C THR A 30 -13.62 6.19 -2.98
N ILE A 31 -13.04 5.13 -2.43
CA ILE A 31 -13.41 3.75 -2.79
C ILE A 31 -14.68 3.31 -2.07
N ASP A 32 -15.60 2.69 -2.83
CA ASP A 32 -16.88 2.15 -2.38
C ASP A 32 -17.00 0.62 -2.56
N VAL A 33 -15.91 -0.05 -2.95
CA VAL A 33 -15.83 -1.51 -3.11
C VAL A 33 -14.85 -2.13 -2.13
N ASP A 34 -15.06 -3.41 -1.82
CA ASP A 34 -14.09 -4.18 -1.04
C ASP A 34 -12.80 -4.38 -1.84
N ILE A 35 -11.66 -4.05 -1.22
CA ILE A 35 -10.34 -4.13 -1.85
C ILE A 35 -9.34 -4.91 -1.01
N TYR A 36 -8.31 -5.31 -1.70
CA TYR A 36 -6.99 -5.57 -1.15
C TYR A 36 -6.11 -4.32 -1.25
N LEU A 37 -5.27 -4.08 -0.25
CA LEU A 37 -4.28 -3.01 -0.27
C LEU A 37 -2.87 -3.60 -0.16
N THR A 38 -2.01 -3.30 -1.13
CA THR A 38 -0.59 -3.64 -1.08
C THR A 38 0.21 -2.35 -1.03
N ILE A 39 1.06 -2.19 -0.01
CA ILE A 39 1.95 -1.05 0.14
C ILE A 39 3.39 -1.52 0.00
N ILE A 40 4.12 -0.92 -0.94
CA ILE A 40 5.54 -1.12 -1.13
C ILE A 40 6.29 0.10 -0.60
N ASP A 41 6.90 -0.01 0.57
CA ASP A 41 7.88 0.97 1.06
C ASP A 41 9.24 0.64 0.42
N ASN A 42 9.60 1.40 -0.62
CA ASN A 42 10.77 1.15 -1.44
C ASN A 42 12.06 1.72 -0.81
N GLY A 43 12.28 1.45 0.49
CA GLY A 43 13.46 1.86 1.24
C GLY A 43 13.38 3.27 1.80
N SER A 44 12.25 3.64 2.40
CA SER A 44 12.09 4.94 3.06
C SER A 44 12.82 5.03 4.41
N ASP A 45 12.98 6.27 4.85
CA ASP A 45 13.39 6.67 6.18
C ASP A 45 12.39 6.28 7.29
N ASN A 46 12.76 6.64 8.53
CA ASN A 46 12.02 6.22 9.72
C ASN A 46 10.60 6.81 9.79
N ASP A 47 10.37 8.02 9.28
CA ASP A 47 9.09 8.69 9.46
C ASP A 47 8.00 8.03 8.61
N THR A 48 8.32 7.75 7.34
CA THR A 48 7.42 7.02 6.43
C THR A 48 7.14 5.62 6.96
N ARG A 49 8.18 4.90 7.41
CA ARG A 49 8.06 3.56 7.99
C ARG A 49 7.17 3.56 9.23
N LYS A 50 7.36 4.52 10.14
CA LYS A 50 6.61 4.61 11.40
C LYS A 50 5.13 4.87 11.12
N TYR A 51 4.82 5.78 10.19
CA TYR A 51 3.45 6.01 9.77
C TYR A 51 2.80 4.75 9.20
N LEU A 52 3.44 4.08 8.23
CA LEU A 52 2.88 2.89 7.57
C LEU A 52 2.72 1.70 8.51
N SER A 53 3.63 1.54 9.48
CA SER A 53 3.57 0.44 10.46
C SER A 53 2.42 0.62 11.47
N ASN A 54 1.88 1.84 11.60
CA ASN A 54 0.74 2.17 12.46
C ASN A 54 -0.52 2.53 11.65
N LEU A 55 -0.52 2.24 10.34
CA LEU A 55 -1.61 2.61 9.45
C LEU A 55 -2.89 1.88 9.86
N SER A 56 -3.93 2.65 10.20
CA SER A 56 -5.28 2.14 10.37
C SER A 56 -6.01 2.16 9.03
N VAL A 57 -6.69 1.07 8.68
CA VAL A 57 -7.40 0.94 7.40
C VAL A 57 -8.90 0.79 7.61
N PRO A 58 -9.74 1.29 6.68
CA PRO A 58 -11.20 1.08 6.73
C PRO A 58 -11.63 -0.39 6.59
N VAL A 59 -12.85 -0.70 7.00
CA VAL A 59 -13.44 -2.07 6.97
C VAL A 59 -13.55 -2.68 5.56
N PHE A 60 -13.61 -1.85 4.51
CA PHE A 60 -13.63 -2.34 3.12
C PHE A 60 -12.25 -2.83 2.64
N VAL A 61 -11.16 -2.51 3.36
CA VAL A 61 -9.83 -3.09 3.11
C VAL A 61 -9.77 -4.45 3.79
N LYS A 62 -10.00 -5.52 3.03
CA LYS A 62 -10.11 -6.88 3.59
C LYS A 62 -8.78 -7.47 4.01
N ASN A 63 -7.68 -7.00 3.43
CA ASN A 63 -6.33 -7.37 3.85
C ASN A 63 -5.31 -6.33 3.36
N ILE A 64 -4.31 -6.07 4.21
CA ILE A 64 -3.16 -5.23 3.89
C ILE A 64 -1.88 -6.07 3.78
N SER A 65 -1.14 -5.87 2.70
CA SER A 65 0.20 -6.43 2.52
C SER A 65 1.21 -5.28 2.53
N TYR A 66 2.08 -5.25 3.54
CA TYR A 66 3.13 -4.25 3.66
C TYR A 66 4.49 -4.88 3.36
N ILE A 67 5.10 -4.49 2.24
CA ILE A 67 6.40 -4.99 1.78
C ILE A 67 7.39 -3.84 1.87
N ARG A 68 8.44 -4.02 2.67
CA ARG A 68 9.49 -3.02 2.84
C ARG A 68 10.79 -3.51 2.20
N ASN A 69 11.36 -2.67 1.35
CA ASN A 69 12.71 -2.85 0.82
C ASN A 69 13.73 -2.18 1.75
N GLU A 70 14.95 -2.71 1.80
CA GLU A 70 16.05 -2.10 2.55
C GLU A 70 16.57 -0.81 1.90
N LYS A 71 16.41 -0.70 0.57
CA LYS A 71 16.83 0.42 -0.26
C LYS A 71 15.86 0.57 -1.45
N ASN A 72 15.94 1.70 -2.14
CA ASN A 72 15.19 1.91 -3.37
C ASN A 72 15.68 0.97 -4.49
N LEU A 73 14.80 0.10 -4.96
CA LEU A 73 15.06 -0.87 -6.04
C LEU A 73 14.68 -0.35 -7.44
N GLY A 74 14.26 0.91 -7.55
CA GLY A 74 13.65 1.49 -8.74
C GLY A 74 12.15 1.19 -8.83
N ILE A 75 11.44 1.98 -9.64
CA ILE A 75 9.98 1.95 -9.72
C ILE A 75 9.44 0.63 -10.33
N GLY A 76 10.11 0.10 -11.35
CA GLY A 76 9.69 -1.15 -12.01
C GLY A 76 9.78 -2.37 -11.08
N ALA A 77 10.86 -2.47 -10.29
CA ALA A 77 11.00 -3.53 -9.31
C ALA A 77 9.91 -3.45 -8.24
N ALA A 78 9.65 -2.24 -7.71
CA ALA A 78 8.61 -2.03 -6.70
C ALA A 78 7.19 -2.37 -7.22
N TYR A 79 6.85 -1.97 -8.45
CA TYR A 79 5.57 -2.35 -9.04
C TYR A 79 5.47 -3.86 -9.27
N ASN A 80 6.53 -4.53 -9.72
CA ASN A 80 6.52 -5.98 -9.91
C ASN A 80 6.35 -6.73 -8.57
N GLN A 81 6.93 -6.23 -7.48
CA GLN A 81 6.68 -6.78 -6.13
C GLN A 81 5.20 -6.64 -5.74
N GLY A 82 4.61 -5.47 -5.99
CA GLY A 82 3.20 -5.23 -5.71
C GLY A 82 2.25 -6.06 -6.57
N PHE A 83 2.58 -6.27 -7.85
CA PHE A 83 1.84 -7.16 -8.74
C PHE A 83 1.91 -8.62 -8.25
N SER A 84 3.10 -9.07 -7.84
CA SER A 84 3.34 -10.46 -7.43
C SER A 84 2.83 -10.80 -6.03
N SER A 85 2.43 -9.81 -5.21
CA SER A 85 2.02 -10.03 -3.81
C SER A 85 0.72 -10.84 -3.67
N ARG A 86 -0.06 -10.95 -4.76
CA ARG A 86 -1.43 -11.47 -4.79
C ARG A 86 -1.70 -12.37 -6.01
N LEU A 87 -0.65 -12.92 -6.62
CA LEU A 87 -0.75 -14.00 -7.62
C LEU A 87 -1.03 -15.35 -6.96
#